data_AF-A0A954PEY7-F1
#
_entry.id   AF-A0A954PEY7-F1
#
_cell.length_a   1.000
_cell.length_b   1.000
_cell.length_c   1.000
_cell.angle_alpha   90.00
_cell.angle_beta   90.00
_cell.angle_gamma   90.00
#
_symmetry.space_group_name_H-M   'P 1'
#
loop_
_entity.id
_entity.type
_entity.pdbx_description
1 polymer ?
#
loop_
_entity_poly.entity_id
_entity_poly.type
_entity_poly.pdbx_seq_one_letter_code
_entity_poly.pdbx_strand_id
1 'polypeptide(L)' 'MQSEIDDEQIRTEIWDEIYKSGPQSIAILAEVKQLDEQVILSVVQHDWFDLDDQIVSIATEG' A
#
# COMPACT_ATOMS: atom_id res chain seq x y z
N MET A 1 15.23 -7.99 -15.01
CA MET A 1 15.21 -8.21 -13.56
C MET A 1 15.20 -6.84 -12.88
N GLN A 2 14.09 -6.11 -12.99
CA GLN A 2 13.98 -4.73 -12.46
C GLN A 2 12.71 -4.54 -11.62
N SER A 3 11.67 -5.34 -11.85
CA SER A 3 10.33 -5.17 -11.28
C SER A 3 10.20 -5.40 -9.77
N GLU A 4 11.03 -6.25 -9.16
CA GLU A 4 10.86 -6.62 -7.74
C GLU A 4 11.35 -5.55 -6.75
N ILE A 5 12.35 -4.75 -7.15
CA ILE A 5 12.90 -3.68 -6.31
C ILE A 5 11.92 -2.49 -6.24
N ASP A 6 11.19 -2.23 -7.33
CA ASP A 6 10.22 -1.15 -7.41
C ASP A 6 9.02 -1.41 -6.48
N ASP A 7 8.53 -2.65 -6.42
CA ASP A 7 7.36 -3.01 -5.61
C ASP A 7 7.64 -2.94 -4.10
N GLU A 8 8.81 -3.40 -3.64
CA GLU A 8 9.18 -3.34 -2.22
C GLU A 8 9.40 -1.90 -1.73
N GLN A 9 9.97 -1.04 -2.59
CA GLN A 9 10.11 0.38 -2.29
C GLN A 9 8.73 1.05 -2.15
N ILE A 10 7.84 0.85 -3.13
CA ILE A 10 6.47 1.37 -3.08
C ILE A 10 5.75 0.84 -1.84
N ARG A 11 5.95 -0.44 -1.49
CA ARG A 11 5.37 -1.05 -0.29
C ARG A 11 5.79 -0.32 0.98
N THR A 12 7.09 -0.08 1.13
CA THR A 12 7.65 0.63 2.28
C THR A 12 7.09 2.05 2.37
N GLU A 13 6.96 2.72 1.24
CA GLU A 13 6.40 4.07 1.16
C GLU A 13 4.90 4.14 1.48
N ILE A 14 4.11 3.12 1.11
CA ILE A 14 2.70 2.99 1.49
C ILE A 14 2.59 2.68 2.98
N TRP A 15 3.43 1.79 3.50
CA TRP A 15 3.47 1.45 4.91
C TRP A 15 3.76 2.67 5.78
N ASP A 16 4.77 3.47 5.43
CA ASP A 16 5.12 4.69 6.18
C ASP A 16 3.99 5.74 6.14
N GLU A 17 3.29 5.87 5.00
CA GLU A 17 2.14 6.74 4.87
C GLU A 17 0.99 6.30 5.79
N ILE A 18 0.61 5.02 5.77
CA ILE A 18 -0.45 4.48 6.63
C ILE A 18 -0.05 4.56 8.10
N TYR A 19 1.23 4.36 8.42
CA TYR A 19 1.73 4.48 9.79
C TYR A 19 1.59 5.91 10.34
N LYS A 20 1.82 6.93 9.49
CA LYS A 20 1.73 8.34 9.88
C LYS A 20 0.31 8.89 9.87
N SER A 21 -0.45 8.53 8.84
CA SER A 21 -1.75 9.12 8.52
C SER A 21 -2.95 8.25 8.93
N GLY A 22 -2.70 7.00 9.33
CA GLY A 22 -3.72 5.99 9.61
C GLY A 22 -4.18 5.25 8.36
N PRO A 23 -5.17 4.33 8.48
CA PRO A 23 -5.72 3.59 7.36
C PRO A 23 -6.26 4.51 6.25
N GLN A 24 -5.96 4.19 4.99
CA GLN A 24 -6.36 5.00 3.84
C GLN A 24 -6.89 4.17 2.69
N SER A 25 -7.78 4.75 1.88
CA SER A 25 -8.30 4.08 0.69
C SER A 25 -7.23 3.91 -0.40
N ILE A 26 -7.36 2.87 -1.21
CA ILE A 26 -6.53 2.64 -2.41
C ILE A 26 -6.50 3.89 -3.31
N ALA A 27 -7.64 4.55 -3.52
CA ALA A 27 -7.73 5.74 -4.36
C ALA A 27 -6.84 6.90 -3.84
N ILE A 28 -6.84 7.14 -2.53
CA ILE A 28 -6.00 8.18 -1.93
C ILE A 28 -4.52 7.80 -2.03
N LEU A 29 -4.17 6.54 -1.76
CA LEU A 29 -2.79 6.06 -1.89
C LEU A 29 -2.29 6.17 -3.34
N ALA A 30 -3.14 5.83 -4.31
CA ALA A 30 -2.86 5.98 -5.74
C ALA A 30 -2.62 7.45 -6.11
N GLU A 31 -3.45 8.38 -5.64
CA GLU A 31 -3.29 9.82 -5.85
C GLU A 31 -1.99 10.36 -5.24
N VAL A 32 -1.72 10.02 -3.96
CA VAL A 32 -0.54 10.49 -3.23
C VAL A 32 0.76 9.96 -3.85
N LYS A 33 0.76 8.70 -4.29
CA LYS A 33 1.93 8.08 -4.93
C LYS A 33 2.01 8.37 -6.43
N GLN A 34 0.99 8.99 -7.04
CA GLN A 34 0.86 9.18 -8.48
C GLN A 34 0.99 7.85 -9.26
N LEU A 35 0.37 6.80 -8.73
CA LEU A 35 0.35 5.45 -9.29
C LEU A 35 -1.07 5.06 -9.67
N ASP A 36 -1.20 4.07 -10.56
CA ASP A 36 -2.49 3.45 -10.84
C ASP A 36 -2.99 2.67 -9.62
N GLU A 37 -4.31 2.70 -9.37
CA GLU A 37 -4.95 1.93 -8.31
C GLU A 37 -4.65 0.43 -8.41
N GLN A 38 -4.46 -0.11 -9.63
CA GLN A 38 -4.09 -1.51 -9.83
C GLN A 38 -2.68 -1.84 -9.32
N VAL A 39 -1.74 -0.89 -9.41
CA VAL A 39 -0.39 -1.05 -8.88
C VAL A 39 -0.44 -1.04 -7.35
N ILE A 40 -1.17 -0.08 -6.77
CA ILE A 40 -1.39 -0.03 -5.33
C ILE A 40 -2.03 -1.34 -4.84
N LEU A 41 -3.09 -1.80 -5.51
CA LEU A 41 -3.76 -3.06 -5.19
C LEU A 41 -2.80 -4.25 -5.21
N SER A 42 -1.92 -4.33 -6.22
CA SER A 42 -0.91 -5.39 -6.31
C SER A 42 0.11 -5.31 -5.18
N VAL A 43 0.50 -4.11 -4.75
CA VAL A 43 1.49 -3.90 -3.68
C VAL A 43 0.91 -4.18 -2.30
N VAL A 44 -0.36 -3.81 -2.07
CA VAL A 44 -1.04 -3.99 -0.78
C VAL A 44 -1.64 -5.38 -0.58
N GLN A 45 -1.67 -6.23 -1.61
CA GLN A 45 -1.92 -7.68 -1.51
C GLN A 45 -0.72 -8.44 -0.89
N HIS A 46 -0.08 -7.84 0.11
CA HIS A 46 1.05 -8.38 0.83
C HIS A 46 0.69 -8.49 2.31
N ASP A 47 1.30 -9.45 3.02
CA ASP A 47 1.03 -9.73 4.45
C ASP A 47 1.31 -8.56 5.41
N TRP A 48 1.80 -7.43 4.90
CA TRP A 48 2.03 -6.20 5.67
C TRP A 48 0.77 -5.38 5.85
N PHE A 49 -0.26 -5.64 5.03
CA PHE A 49 -1.49 -4.86 5.02
C PHE A 49 -2.72 -5.73 5.13
N ASP A 50 -3.73 -5.16 5.75
CA ASP A 50 -5.10 -5.62 5.68
C ASP A 50 -5.89 -4.71 4.74
N LEU A 51 -6.71 -5.33 3.89
CA LEU A 51 -7.58 -4.65 2.96
C LEU A 51 -9.05 -4.93 3.31
N ASP A 52 -9.75 -3.91 3.80
CA ASP A 52 -11.19 -3.96 4.11
C ASP A 52 -11.93 -2.88 3.32
N ASP A 53 -12.86 -3.27 2.46
CA ASP A 53 -13.66 -2.37 1.60
C ASP A 53 -12.83 -1.27 0.89
N GLN A 54 -11.68 -1.66 0.32
CA GLN A 54 -10.70 -0.77 -0.34
C GLN A 54 -9.93 0.19 0.58
N ILE A 55 -10.10 0.08 1.90
CA ILE A 55 -9.27 0.73 2.91
C ILE A 55 -8.10 -0.18 3.27
N VAL A 56 -6.89 0.37 3.16
CA VAL A 56 -5.63 -0.30 3.49
C VAL A 56 -5.21 0.14 4.89
N SER A 57 -4.95 -0.84 5.74
CA SER A 57 -4.39 -0.68 7.09
C SER A 57 -3.13 -1.52 7.25
N ILE A 58 -2.25 -1.19 8.19
CA ILE A 58 -1.10 -2.03 8.52
C ILE A 58 -1.59 -3.25 9.30
N ALA A 59 -1.20 -4.45 8.84
CA ALA A 59 -1.43 -5.69 9.56
C ALA A 59 -0.73 -5.61 10.92
N THR A 60 -1.51 -5.49 11.99
CA THR A 60 -1.01 -5.37 13.37
C THR A 60 -1.11 -6.74 14.04
N GLU A 61 -0.18 -7.63 13.66
CA GLU A 61 0.08 -8.98 14.21
C GLU A 61 -1.12 -9.78 14.77
N GLY A 62 -1.44 -10.89 14.09
CA GLY A 62 -2.21 -12.01 14.66
C GLY A 62 -2.67 -13.04 13.65
#